data_AF-A0A0A3I2K3-F1
#
_entry.id   AF-A0A0A3I2K3-F1
#
_cell.length_a   1.000
_cell.length_b   1.000
_cell.length_c   1.000
_cell.angle_alpha   90.00
_cell.angle_beta   90.00
_cell.angle_gamma   90.00
#
_symmetry.space_group_name_H-M   'P 1'
#
loop_
_entity.id
_entity.type
_entity.pdbx_description
1 polymer ?
#
loop_
_entity_poly.entity_id
_entity_poly.type
_entity_poly.pdbx_seq_one_letter_code
_entity_poly.pdbx_strand_id
1 'polypeptide(L)'
;MNKIDVAMTIYFVFMIVATFVSFKYGSTMIRKTGLFLPQAIIAGTINLILGLFAIIGWFFFAWGVNEFLLIGGLLFGIVLLIISEAALFIILLLKRKKWVQQ
;
A
#
# COMPACT_ATOMS: atom_id res chain seq x y z
N MET A 1 -20.27 -16.79 -0.65
CA MET A 1 -19.55 -15.58 -1.09
C MET A 1 -19.57 -15.56 -2.60
N ASN A 2 -20.00 -14.46 -3.23
CA ASN A 2 -19.99 -14.29 -4.67
C ASN A 2 -18.54 -14.07 -5.17
N LYS A 3 -18.27 -14.30 -6.45
CA LYS A 3 -16.94 -14.07 -7.07
C LYS A 3 -16.46 -12.63 -6.87
N ILE A 4 -17.38 -11.67 -6.91
CA ILE A 4 -17.10 -10.24 -6.67
C ILE A 4 -16.62 -10.01 -5.24
N ASP A 5 -17.31 -10.58 -4.25
CA ASP A 5 -16.94 -10.45 -2.84
C ASP A 5 -15.53 -11.00 -2.58
N VAL A 6 -15.23 -12.16 -3.18
CA VAL A 6 -13.90 -12.80 -3.08
C VAL A 6 -12.83 -11.91 -3.70
N ALA A 7 -13.04 -11.40 -4.92
CA ALA A 7 -12.09 -10.53 -5.59
C ALA A 7 -11.85 -9.23 -4.82
N MET A 8 -12.91 -8.61 -4.29
CA MET A 8 -12.81 -7.40 -3.48
C MET A 8 -12.07 -7.66 -2.17
N THR A 9 -12.31 -8.81 -1.54
CA THR A 9 -11.58 -9.23 -0.33
C THR A 9 -10.09 -9.41 -0.63
N ILE A 10 -9.74 -10.12 -1.70
CA ILE A 10 -8.34 -10.32 -2.10
C ILE A 10 -7.68 -8.98 -2.39
N TYR A 11 -8.36 -8.10 -3.13
CA TYR A 11 -7.87 -6.77 -3.45
C TYR A 11 -7.56 -5.95 -2.20
N PHE A 12 -8.49 -5.91 -1.24
CA PHE A 12 -8.30 -5.19 0.02
C PHE A 12 -7.17 -5.79 0.86
N VAL A 13 -7.11 -7.11 0.99
CA VAL A 13 -6.04 -7.80 1.73
C VAL A 13 -4.68 -7.52 1.10
N PHE A 14 -4.58 -7.52 -0.23
CA PHE A 14 -3.33 -7.23 -0.93
C PHE A 14 -2.84 -5.80 -0.65
N MET A 15 -3.74 -4.83 -0.60
CA MET A 15 -3.41 -3.45 -0.21
C MET A 15 -2.87 -3.37 1.22
N ILE A 16 -3.46 -4.10 2.18
CA ILE A 16 -2.96 -4.16 3.55
C ILE A 16 -1.56 -4.81 3.60
N VAL A 17 -1.37 -5.91 2.88
CA VAL A 17 -0.08 -6.61 2.81
C VAL A 17 1.00 -5.71 2.22
N ALA A 18 0.67 -4.95 1.16
CA ALA A 18 1.58 -3.96 0.58
C ALA A 18 2.08 -2.96 1.63
N THR A 19 1.18 -2.37 2.40
CA THR A 19 1.54 -1.43 3.47
C THR A 19 2.40 -2.09 4.55
N PHE A 20 2.06 -3.31 4.96
CA PHE A 20 2.83 -4.03 5.97
C PHE A 20 4.26 -4.35 5.49
N VAL A 21 4.41 -4.81 4.24
CA VAL A 21 5.72 -5.10 3.63
C VAL A 21 6.57 -3.84 3.57
N SER A 22 5.99 -2.74 3.09
CA SER A 22 6.67 -1.44 2.99
C SER A 22 7.07 -0.87 4.35
N PHE A 23 6.19 -0.99 5.35
CA PHE A 23 6.54 -0.61 6.73
C PHE A 23 7.67 -1.45 7.30
N LYS A 24 7.65 -2.78 7.09
CA LYS A 24 8.69 -3.68 7.56
C LYS A 24 10.04 -3.36 6.90
N TYR A 25 10.03 -3.09 5.60
CA TYR A 25 11.21 -2.63 4.87
C TYR A 25 11.73 -1.31 5.45
N GLY A 26 10.90 -0.26 5.47
CA GLY A 26 11.30 1.07 5.92
C GLY A 26 11.82 1.06 7.36
N SER A 27 11.10 0.41 8.28
CA SER A 27 11.52 0.31 9.68
C SER A 27 12.84 -0.44 9.86
N THR A 28 13.08 -1.52 9.11
CA THR A 28 14.32 -2.29 9.20
C THR A 28 15.49 -1.51 8.64
N MET A 29 15.32 -0.89 7.47
CA MET A 29 16.40 -0.17 6.79
C MET A 29 16.74 1.15 7.47
N ILE A 30 15.77 1.88 8.02
CA ILE A 30 16.03 3.10 8.81
C ILE A 30 16.86 2.76 10.05
N ARG A 31 16.54 1.67 10.77
CA ARG A 31 17.33 1.24 11.93
C ARG A 31 18.74 0.79 11.57
N LYS A 32 18.92 0.15 10.41
CA LYS A 32 20.25 -0.32 9.96
C LYS A 32 21.14 0.81 9.43
N THR A 33 20.56 1.78 8.74
CA THR A 33 21.33 2.83 8.04
C THR A 33 21.39 4.15 8.80
N GLY A 34 20.47 4.40 9.74
CA GLY A 34 20.27 5.72 10.37
C GLY A 34 19.68 6.78 9.42
N LEU A 35 19.54 6.48 8.13
CA LEU A 35 19.07 7.42 7.12
C LEU A 35 17.55 7.34 6.97
N PHE A 36 16.84 8.32 7.55
CA PHE A 36 15.38 8.35 7.50
C PHE A 36 14.82 8.58 6.09
N LEU A 37 15.19 9.71 5.47
CA LEU A 37 14.53 10.21 4.26
C LEU A 37 14.69 9.28 3.05
N PRO A 38 15.91 8.77 2.72
CA PRO A 38 16.07 7.87 1.59
C PRO A 38 15.27 6.57 1.76
N GLN A 39 15.27 6.01 2.97
CA GLN A 39 14.59 4.74 3.24
C GLN A 39 13.07 4.90 3.32
N ALA A 40 12.57 6.04 3.79
CA ALA A 40 11.14 6.36 3.75
C ALA A 40 10.64 6.51 2.31
N ILE A 41 11.42 7.15 1.43
CA ILE A 41 11.08 7.25 0.00
C ILE A 41 11.04 5.87 -0.64
N ILE A 42 12.04 5.02 -0.40
CA ILE A 42 12.05 3.66 -0.97
C ILE A 42 10.87 2.82 -0.43
N ALA A 43 10.55 2.93 0.86
CA ALA A 43 9.39 2.27 1.45
C ALA A 43 8.06 2.73 0.80
N GLY A 44 7.91 4.04 0.57
CA GLY A 44 6.77 4.60 -0.18
C GLY A 44 6.71 4.05 -1.61
N THR A 45 7.83 4.06 -2.33
CA THR A 45 7.88 3.48 -3.69
C THR A 45 7.48 2.01 -3.73
N ILE A 46 7.89 1.21 -2.74
CA ILE A 46 7.46 -0.21 -2.63
C ILE A 46 5.94 -0.30 -2.42
N ASN A 47 5.38 0.53 -1.52
CA ASN A 47 3.94 0.54 -1.25
C ASN A 47 3.14 0.95 -2.48
N LEU A 48 3.61 2.00 -3.19
CA LEU A 48 3.02 2.48 -4.42
C LEU A 48 3.02 1.42 -5.53
N ILE A 49 4.16 0.76 -5.75
CA ILE A 49 4.27 -0.30 -6.78
C ILE A 49 3.35 -1.49 -6.45
N LEU A 50 3.35 -1.96 -5.20
CA LEU A 50 2.50 -3.08 -4.79
C LEU A 50 1.01 -2.71 -4.85
N GLY A 51 0.65 -1.49 -4.45
CA GLY A 51 -0.71 -0.98 -4.57
C GLY A 51 -1.16 -0.85 -6.02
N LEU A 52 -0.27 -0.41 -6.93
CA LEU A 52 -0.55 -0.40 -8.37
C LEU A 52 -0.81 -1.81 -8.90
N PHE A 53 -0.03 -2.81 -8.49
CA PHE A 53 -0.30 -4.21 -8.89
C PHE A 53 -1.68 -4.68 -8.40
N ALA A 54 -2.10 -4.27 -7.21
CA ALA A 54 -3.44 -4.55 -6.71
C ALA A 54 -4.53 -3.94 -7.62
N ILE A 55 -4.37 -2.66 -7.97
CA ILE A 55 -5.30 -1.91 -8.82
C ILE A 55 -5.37 -2.52 -10.22
N ILE A 56 -4.21 -2.90 -10.80
CA ILE A 56 -4.14 -3.59 -12.09
C ILE A 56 -4.84 -4.95 -12.02
N GLY A 57 -4.63 -5.72 -10.95
CA GLY A 57 -5.33 -6.99 -10.74
C GLY A 57 -6.85 -6.80 -10.66
N TRP A 58 -7.31 -5.77 -9.96
CA TRP A 58 -8.73 -5.41 -9.92
C TRP A 58 -9.26 -5.01 -11.30
N PHE A 59 -8.51 -4.20 -12.06
CA PHE A 59 -8.88 -3.76 -13.40
C PHE A 59 -9.15 -4.96 -14.32
N PHE A 60 -8.24 -5.94 -14.37
CA PHE A 60 -8.42 -7.15 -15.18
C PHE A 60 -9.64 -7.98 -14.74
N PHE A 61 -9.94 -8.04 -13.45
CA PHE A 61 -11.12 -8.74 -12.96
C PHE A 61 -12.42 -8.01 -13.33
N ALA A 62 -12.50 -6.72 -13.09
CA ALA A 62 -13.74 -5.95 -13.20
C ALA A 62 -14.09 -5.56 -14.64
N TRP A 63 -13.10 -5.49 -15.55
CA TRP A 63 -13.29 -5.13 -16.97
C TRP A 63 -14.34 -6.01 -17.67
N GLY A 64 -14.38 -7.30 -17.36
CA GLY A 64 -15.34 -8.25 -17.95
C GLY A 64 -16.66 -8.39 -17.20
N VAL A 65 -16.87 -7.66 -16.10
CA VAL A 65 -18.03 -7.85 -15.21
C VAL A 65 -19.03 -6.71 -15.35
N ASN A 66 -18.64 -5.48 -15.02
CA ASN A 66 -19.51 -4.30 -15.07
C ASN A 66 -18.69 -3.01 -14.94
N GLU A 67 -19.00 -1.98 -15.73
CA GLU A 67 -18.36 -0.66 -15.69
C GLU A 67 -18.48 0.03 -14.32
N PHE A 68 -19.62 -0.08 -13.65
CA PHE A 68 -19.83 0.49 -12.32
C PHE A 68 -18.91 -0.15 -11.28
N LEU A 69 -18.70 -1.47 -11.37
CA LEU A 69 -17.79 -2.21 -10.50
C LEU A 69 -16.32 -1.84 -10.79
N LEU A 70 -15.98 -1.66 -12.06
CA LEU A 70 -14.65 -1.22 -12.50
C LEU A 70 -14.33 0.16 -11.94
N ILE A 71 -15.15 1.17 -12.25
CA ILE A 71 -14.93 2.56 -11.83
C ILE A 71 -14.94 2.67 -10.30
N GLY A 72 -15.92 2.05 -9.64
CA GLY A 72 -16.04 2.06 -8.18
C GLY A 72 -14.81 1.46 -7.50
N GLY A 73 -14.33 0.31 -7.97
CA GLY A 73 -13.16 -0.33 -7.37
C GLY A 73 -11.82 0.34 -7.72
N LEU A 74 -11.71 1.02 -8.88
CA LEU A 74 -10.57 1.88 -9.20
C LEU A 74 -10.52 3.08 -8.23
N LEU A 75 -11.64 3.79 -8.06
CA LEU A 75 -11.72 4.93 -7.14
C LEU A 75 -11.38 4.50 -5.70
N PHE A 76 -11.98 3.38 -5.25
CA PHE A 76 -11.71 2.79 -3.94
C PHE A 76 -10.22 2.45 -3.76
N GLY A 77 -9.61 1.83 -4.79
CA GLY A 77 -8.19 1.53 -4.84
C GLY A 77 -7.29 2.73 -4.68
N ILE A 78 -7.55 3.78 -5.45
CA ILE A 78 -6.78 5.02 -5.43
C ILE A 78 -6.88 5.68 -4.05
N VAL A 79 -8.09 5.76 -3.48
CA VAL A 79 -8.31 6.32 -2.14
C VAL A 79 -7.55 5.52 -1.08
N LEU A 80 -7.64 4.19 -1.12
CA LEU A 80 -6.88 3.33 -0.21
C LEU A 80 -5.37 3.49 -0.39
N LEU A 81 -4.89 3.63 -1.62
CA LEU A 81 -3.47 3.84 -1.91
C LEU A 81 -2.97 5.13 -1.26
N ILE A 82 -3.70 6.24 -1.44
CA ILE A 82 -3.36 7.54 -0.84
C ILE A 82 -3.37 7.45 0.69
N ILE A 83 -4.40 6.83 1.27
CA ILE A 83 -4.49 6.64 2.73
C ILE A 83 -3.33 5.78 3.23
N SER A 84 -2.96 4.72 2.50
CA SER A 84 -1.88 3.82 2.88
C SER A 84 -0.51 4.49 2.84
N GLU A 85 -0.24 5.33 1.83
CA GLU A 85 0.98 6.13 1.72
C GLU A 85 1.07 7.12 2.87
N ALA A 86 0.00 7.88 3.11
CA ALA A 86 -0.05 8.84 4.20
C ALA A 86 0.17 8.16 5.56
N ALA A 87 -0.49 7.03 5.80
CA ALA A 87 -0.32 6.25 7.02
C ALA A 87 1.11 5.72 7.18
N LEU A 88 1.71 5.18 6.12
CA LEU A 88 3.09 4.70 6.12
C LEU A 88 4.06 5.83 6.49
N PHE A 89 3.97 6.98 5.83
CA PHE A 89 4.83 8.14 6.10
C PHE A 89 4.64 8.67 7.52
N ILE A 90 3.40 8.82 8.00
CA ILE A 90 3.12 9.28 9.36
C ILE A 90 3.74 8.32 10.39
N ILE A 91 3.55 7.00 10.23
CA ILE A 91 4.09 6.02 11.18
C ILE A 91 5.62 6.04 11.18
N LEU A 92 6.26 6.11 10.01
CA LEU A 92 7.71 6.20 9.90
C LEU A 92 8.23 7.49 10.55
N LEU A 93 7.56 8.63 10.33
CA LEU A 93 7.90 9.91 10.95
C LEU A 93 7.80 9.89 12.47
N LEU A 94 6.70 9.34 13.02
CA LEU A 94 6.50 9.22 14.46
C LEU A 94 7.56 8.34 15.12
N LYS A 95 8.02 7.30 14.42
CA LYS A 95 9.05 6.38 14.93
C LYS A 95 10.48 6.83 14.62
N ARG A 96 10.67 7.86 13.78
CA ARG A 96 11.99 8.41 13.40
C ARG A 96 12.88 8.69 14.60
N LYS A 97 12.38 9.41 15.62
CA LYS A 97 13.16 9.78 16.81
C LYS A 97 13.71 8.56 17.54
N LYS A 98 12.93 7.48 17.63
CA LYS A 98 13.36 6.24 18.30
C LYS A 98 14.42 5.44 17.53
N TRP A 99 14.55 5.64 16.21
CA TRP A 99 15.42 4.82 15.36
C TRP A 99 16.69 5.52 14.91
N VAL A 100 16.65 6.86 14.79
CA VAL A 100 17.80 7.65 14.32
C VAL A 100 18.62 8.23 15.47
N GLN A 101 18.03 8.42 16.65
CA GLN A 101 18.70 9.01 17.82
C GLN A 101 19.14 7.94 18.84
N GLN A 102 19.51 6.74 18.38
CA GLN A 102 20.20 5.77 19.26
C GLN A 102 21.67 6.14 19.41
#